data_AF-A0A6G0FBW6-F1
#
_entry.id   AF-A0A6G0FBW6-F1
#
_cell.length_a   1.000
_cell.length_b   1.000
_cell.length_c   1.000
_cell.angle_alpha   90.00
_cell.angle_beta   90.00
_cell.angle_gamma   90.00
#
_symmetry.space_group_name_H-M   'P 1'
#
loop_
_entity.id
_entity.type
_entity.pdbx_description
1 polymer ?
#
loop_
_entity_poly.entity_id
_entity_poly.type
_entity_poly.pdbx_seq_one_letter_code
_entity_poly.pdbx_strand_id
1 'polypeptide(L)'
;MVGPRPAVAAEPAVIPPPRRPLDPHTRLRGWYGGVLGWAALLTPPGPAPRLRLGVRFDVLDVPAEAGRAALRHLAPGSPVAALGGRMRLLVAAGSAPEVPGVLDWLEWGALPLDLAVLGAGAHMEAPLPPGQGLAVQGAAVWLRPPEPGGEVEASLPTLSALGGGGGAPDLVRVLDTVATHCHRLRLRHGCPRPAVRP
;
A
#
# COMPACT_ATOMS: atom_id res chain seq x y z
N MET A 1 68.10 -7.34 -42.73
CA MET A 1 67.67 -8.51 -41.94
C MET A 1 66.38 -8.13 -41.22
N VAL A 2 65.23 -8.37 -41.84
CA VAL A 2 63.90 -8.01 -41.32
C VAL A 2 63.44 -9.14 -40.40
N GLY A 3 63.30 -8.85 -39.10
CA GLY A 3 62.70 -9.78 -38.13
C GLY A 3 61.17 -9.82 -38.26
N PRO A 4 60.51 -10.96 -37.99
CA PRO A 4 59.06 -11.07 -38.14
C PRO A 4 58.34 -10.34 -37.01
N ARG A 5 57.30 -9.57 -37.35
CA ARG A 5 56.34 -9.01 -36.39
C ARG A 5 55.52 -10.16 -35.77
N PRO A 6 55.31 -10.21 -34.45
CA PRO A 6 54.40 -11.19 -33.86
C PRO A 6 52.96 -10.85 -34.29
N ALA A 7 52.25 -11.86 -34.79
CA ALA A 7 50.82 -11.76 -35.02
C ALA A 7 50.10 -11.65 -33.67
N VAL A 8 49.45 -10.51 -33.43
CA VAL A 8 48.52 -10.36 -32.31
C VAL A 8 47.34 -11.29 -32.58
N ALA A 9 47.23 -12.37 -31.81
CA ALA A 9 46.02 -13.18 -31.77
C ALA A 9 44.90 -12.30 -31.22
N ALA A 10 43.86 -12.07 -32.04
CA ALA A 10 42.66 -11.40 -31.58
C ALA A 10 41.94 -12.31 -30.57
N GLU A 11 41.95 -11.92 -29.30
CA GLU A 11 41.08 -12.53 -28.30
C GLU A 11 39.63 -12.32 -28.76
N PRO A 12 38.80 -13.39 -28.82
CA PRO A 12 37.40 -13.22 -29.12
C PRO A 12 36.78 -12.37 -28.01
N ALA A 13 36.31 -11.18 -28.37
CA ALA A 13 35.57 -10.32 -27.48
C ALA A 13 34.36 -11.12 -26.94
N VAL A 14 34.42 -11.51 -25.67
CA VAL A 14 33.31 -12.13 -24.97
C VAL A 14 32.25 -11.06 -24.82
N ILE A 15 31.32 -11.01 -25.77
CA ILE A 15 30.15 -10.13 -25.68
C ILE A 15 29.38 -10.59 -24.45
N PRO A 16 29.24 -9.76 -23.40
CA PRO A 16 28.42 -10.13 -22.25
C PRO A 16 27.00 -10.41 -22.76
N PRO A 17 26.37 -11.50 -22.32
CA PRO A 17 25.05 -11.86 -22.80
C PRO A 17 24.09 -10.68 -22.60
N PRO A 18 23.11 -10.47 -23.51
CA PRO A 18 22.13 -9.42 -23.36
C PRO A 18 21.50 -9.53 -21.98
N ARG A 19 21.63 -8.47 -21.18
CA ARG A 19 21.10 -8.42 -19.81
C ARG A 19 19.60 -8.71 -19.91
N ARG A 20 19.18 -9.92 -19.54
CA ARG A 20 17.76 -10.25 -19.45
C ARG A 20 17.13 -9.24 -18.49
N PRO A 21 16.00 -8.60 -18.86
CA PRO A 21 15.27 -7.76 -17.91
C PRO A 21 15.02 -8.57 -16.64
N LEU A 22 15.42 -8.00 -15.50
CA LEU A 22 15.16 -8.64 -14.21
C LEU A 22 13.66 -8.86 -14.08
N ASP A 23 13.28 -10.08 -13.68
CA ASP A 23 11.88 -10.43 -13.42
C ASP A 23 11.20 -9.35 -12.56
N PRO A 24 10.02 -8.83 -12.94
CA PRO A 24 9.30 -7.78 -12.22
C PRO A 24 9.16 -8.04 -10.72
N HIS A 25 8.87 -9.28 -10.31
CA HIS A 25 8.73 -9.64 -8.90
C HIS A 25 10.08 -9.62 -8.18
N THR A 26 11.16 -10.01 -8.85
CA THR A 26 12.51 -9.92 -8.30
C THR A 26 12.92 -8.46 -8.08
N ARG A 27 12.66 -7.57 -9.04
CA ARG A 27 12.89 -6.12 -8.87
C ARG A 27 12.06 -5.55 -7.71
N LEU A 28 10.79 -5.95 -7.61
CA LEU A 28 9.88 -5.51 -6.55
C LEU A 28 10.37 -5.97 -5.17
N ARG A 29 10.74 -7.24 -5.03
CA ARG A 29 11.31 -7.79 -3.78
C ARG A 29 12.61 -7.09 -3.39
N GLY A 30 13.47 -6.78 -4.36
CA GLY A 30 14.69 -5.99 -4.14
C GLY A 30 14.41 -4.58 -3.62
N TRP A 31 13.39 -3.91 -4.15
CA TRP A 31 12.97 -2.59 -3.65
C TRP A 31 12.45 -2.66 -2.21
N TYR A 32 11.54 -3.59 -1.91
CA TYR A 32 11.02 -3.79 -0.54
C TYR A 32 12.12 -4.14 0.46
N GLY A 33 13.06 -5.00 0.08
CA GLY A 33 14.17 -5.38 0.95
C GLY A 33 15.21 -4.27 1.12
N GLY A 34 15.61 -3.62 0.03
CA GLY A 34 16.72 -2.65 0.03
C GLY A 34 16.32 -1.23 0.42
N VAL A 35 15.16 -0.75 -0.03
CA VAL A 35 14.72 0.64 0.19
C VAL A 35 13.90 0.76 1.47
N LEU A 36 13.02 -0.20 1.74
CA LEU A 36 12.15 -0.16 2.91
C LEU A 36 12.65 -1.02 4.08
N GLY A 37 13.58 -1.95 3.85
CA GLY A 37 13.99 -2.92 4.88
C GLY A 37 12.89 -3.95 5.21
N TRP A 38 11.87 -4.08 4.37
CA TRP A 38 10.67 -4.91 4.62
C TRP A 38 10.80 -6.35 4.10
N ALA A 39 12.03 -6.84 3.91
CA ALA A 39 12.27 -8.20 3.41
C ALA A 39 11.56 -9.26 4.28
N ALA A 40 11.53 -9.07 5.61
CA ALA A 40 10.87 -9.97 6.55
C ALA A 40 9.34 -9.91 6.50
N LEU A 41 8.76 -8.83 5.96
CA LEU A 41 7.31 -8.69 5.78
C LEU A 41 6.83 -9.37 4.49
N LEU A 42 7.73 -9.65 3.55
CA LEU A 42 7.35 -10.32 2.32
C LEU A 42 7.04 -11.79 2.58
N THR A 43 5.98 -12.29 1.94
CA THR A 43 5.75 -13.74 1.87
C THR A 43 6.92 -14.44 1.16
N PRO A 44 7.16 -15.73 1.46
CA PRO A 44 8.17 -16.53 0.77
C PRO A 44 8.10 -16.40 -0.76
N PRO A 45 9.18 -16.73 -1.48
CA PRO A 45 9.20 -16.72 -2.93
C PRO A 45 8.01 -17.51 -3.50
N GLY A 46 7.23 -16.85 -4.36
CA GLY A 46 5.95 -17.32 -4.91
C GLY A 46 5.41 -16.27 -5.90
N PRO A 47 4.24 -16.49 -6.54
CA PRO A 47 3.64 -15.50 -7.42
C PRO A 47 3.38 -14.18 -6.66
N ALA A 48 3.30 -13.05 -7.39
CA ALA A 48 3.06 -11.66 -6.94
C ALA A 48 3.36 -11.38 -5.45
N PRO A 49 4.46 -10.68 -5.10
CA PRO A 49 4.87 -10.45 -3.71
C PRO A 49 3.72 -9.92 -2.85
N ARG A 50 3.57 -10.46 -1.64
CA ARG A 50 2.57 -10.02 -0.66
C ARG A 50 3.25 -9.57 0.62
N LEU A 51 2.66 -8.58 1.30
CA LEU A 51 3.09 -8.08 2.59
C LEU A 51 2.23 -8.69 3.69
N ARG A 52 2.88 -9.18 4.75
CA ARG A 52 2.25 -9.68 5.98
C ARG A 52 1.75 -8.50 6.82
N LEU A 53 0.47 -8.55 7.20
CA LEU A 53 -0.20 -7.53 8.01
C LEU A 53 -0.17 -7.91 9.50
N GLY A 54 -0.35 -6.91 10.36
CA GLY A 54 -0.29 -6.99 11.82
C GLY A 54 1.08 -7.34 12.42
N VAL A 55 2.15 -7.24 11.62
CA VAL A 55 3.53 -7.28 12.12
C VAL A 55 4.05 -5.88 12.42
N ARG A 56 3.95 -4.97 11.44
CA ARG A 56 4.32 -3.54 11.59
C ARG A 56 3.15 -2.59 11.36
N PHE A 57 2.11 -3.03 10.65
CA PHE A 57 0.93 -2.23 10.35
C PHE A 57 -0.27 -3.12 10.06
N ASP A 58 -1.46 -2.60 10.34
CA ASP A 58 -2.72 -3.12 9.84
C ASP A 58 -3.18 -2.28 8.64
N VAL A 59 -4.23 -2.71 7.95
CA VAL A 59 -4.74 -2.01 6.76
C VAL A 59 -6.25 -1.79 6.85
N LEU A 60 -6.67 -0.56 6.58
CA LEU A 60 -8.04 -0.19 6.33
C LEU A 60 -8.28 -0.14 4.81
N ASP A 61 -9.09 -1.07 4.30
CA ASP A 61 -9.38 -1.25 2.88
C ASP A 61 -10.79 -0.72 2.56
N VAL A 62 -10.86 0.37 1.80
CA VAL A 62 -12.06 1.21 1.64
C VAL A 62 -12.25 1.65 0.18
N PRO A 63 -13.46 2.04 -0.25
CA PRO A 63 -13.67 2.70 -1.54
C PRO A 63 -12.73 3.89 -1.71
N ALA A 64 -12.15 4.06 -2.90
CA ALA A 64 -11.16 5.10 -3.14
C ALA A 64 -11.71 6.52 -2.89
N GLU A 65 -13.00 6.76 -3.13
CA GLU A 65 -13.62 8.06 -2.82
C GLU A 65 -13.67 8.32 -1.30
N ALA A 66 -13.98 7.29 -0.50
CA ALA A 66 -14.00 7.40 0.96
C ALA A 66 -12.59 7.54 1.54
N GLY A 67 -11.64 6.73 1.06
CA GLY A 67 -10.23 6.82 1.45
C GLY A 67 -9.62 8.18 1.14
N ARG A 68 -9.90 8.74 -0.06
CA ARG A 68 -9.40 10.06 -0.47
C ARG A 68 -9.86 11.17 0.47
N ALA A 69 -11.10 11.09 0.94
CA ALA A 69 -11.59 12.04 1.91
C ALA A 69 -10.86 11.93 3.26
N ALA A 70 -10.56 10.71 3.70
CA ALA A 70 -9.87 10.46 4.97
C ALA A 70 -8.40 10.91 4.97
N LEU A 71 -7.78 11.11 3.81
CA LEU A 71 -6.39 11.56 3.68
C LEU A 71 -6.06 12.89 4.36
N ARG A 72 -7.08 13.70 4.69
CA ARG A 72 -6.93 14.97 5.40
C ARG A 72 -6.62 14.80 6.89
N HIS A 73 -6.90 13.63 7.44
CA HIS A 73 -6.63 13.31 8.85
C HIS A 73 -5.27 12.64 8.99
N LEU A 74 -4.85 11.89 7.97
CA LEU A 74 -3.54 11.25 7.92
C LEU A 74 -2.39 12.26 7.82
N ALA A 75 -1.27 11.92 8.46
CA ALA A 75 -0.02 12.63 8.26
C ALA A 75 0.42 12.59 6.78
N PRO A 76 1.15 13.60 6.28
CA PRO A 76 1.65 13.60 4.90
C PRO A 76 2.51 12.38 4.55
N GLY A 77 3.25 11.84 5.53
CA GLY A 77 4.09 10.64 5.40
C GLY A 77 3.34 9.32 5.57
N SER A 78 2.04 9.33 5.91
CA SER A 78 1.28 8.09 6.09
C SER A 78 1.15 7.34 4.76
N PRO A 79 1.59 6.06 4.70
CA PRO A 79 1.58 5.31 3.46
C PRO A 79 0.17 4.91 3.04
N VAL A 80 -0.10 5.06 1.74
CA VAL A 80 -1.41 4.77 1.14
C VAL A 80 -1.22 4.08 -0.18
N ALA A 81 -1.90 2.95 -0.35
CA ALA A 81 -1.93 2.21 -1.61
C ALA A 81 -3.32 2.23 -2.25
N ALA A 82 -3.38 2.00 -3.56
CA ALA A 82 -4.61 1.81 -4.30
C ALA A 82 -4.60 0.47 -5.04
N LEU A 83 -5.76 -0.20 -5.08
CA LEU A 83 -5.98 -1.42 -5.84
C LEU A 83 -7.44 -1.45 -6.32
N GLY A 84 -7.67 -1.58 -7.63
CA GLY A 84 -9.00 -1.91 -8.17
C GLY A 84 -10.15 -1.03 -7.69
N GLY A 85 -9.97 0.30 -7.63
CA GLY A 85 -10.98 1.24 -7.16
C GLY A 85 -11.11 1.37 -5.63
N ARG A 86 -10.27 0.64 -4.89
CA ARG A 86 -10.15 0.72 -3.44
C ARG A 86 -8.85 1.40 -3.03
N MET A 87 -8.85 2.01 -1.85
CA MET A 87 -7.67 2.53 -1.17
C MET A 87 -7.40 1.70 0.08
N ARG A 88 -6.11 1.47 0.32
CA ARG A 88 -5.58 0.79 1.49
C ARG A 88 -4.78 1.79 2.30
N LEU A 89 -5.37 2.23 3.40
CA LEU A 89 -4.74 3.12 4.37
C LEU A 89 -4.02 2.24 5.38
N LEU A 90 -2.71 2.43 5.54
CA LEU A 90 -1.97 1.71 6.57
C LEU A 90 -2.25 2.39 7.92
N VAL A 91 -2.48 1.59 8.93
CA VAL A 91 -2.76 2.03 10.31
C VAL A 91 -1.85 1.27 11.28
N ALA A 92 -1.70 1.77 12.50
CA ALA A 92 -0.81 1.15 13.49
C ALA A 92 -1.16 -0.34 13.71
N ALA A 93 -0.15 -1.20 13.84
CA ALA A 93 -0.39 -2.61 14.13
C ALA A 93 -1.18 -2.77 15.43
N GLY A 94 -2.18 -3.66 15.42
CA GLY A 94 -3.09 -3.87 16.54
C GLY A 94 -4.34 -2.98 16.49
N SER A 95 -4.45 -2.04 15.55
CA SER A 95 -5.67 -1.26 15.36
C SER A 95 -6.83 -2.10 14.86
N ALA A 96 -6.56 -3.17 14.10
CA ALA A 96 -7.59 -3.99 13.48
C ALA A 96 -8.70 -4.51 14.42
N PRO A 97 -8.38 -5.12 15.58
CA PRO A 97 -9.39 -5.54 16.55
C PRO A 97 -10.14 -4.39 17.23
N GLU A 98 -9.60 -3.17 17.24
CA GLU A 98 -10.22 -2.00 17.88
C GLU A 98 -11.27 -1.33 16.98
N VAL A 99 -11.11 -1.41 15.65
CA VAL A 99 -11.99 -0.73 14.69
C VAL A 99 -13.48 -1.06 14.87
N PRO A 100 -13.92 -2.31 15.06
CA PRO A 100 -15.35 -2.62 15.27
C PRO A 100 -15.93 -1.89 16.49
N GLY A 101 -15.23 -1.91 17.62
CA GLY A 101 -15.67 -1.22 18.84
C GLY A 101 -15.73 0.30 18.68
N VAL A 102 -14.81 0.88 17.91
CA VAL A 102 -14.86 2.31 17.57
C VAL A 102 -16.03 2.62 16.64
N LEU A 103 -16.31 1.79 15.64
CA LEU A 103 -17.47 1.97 14.75
C LEU A 103 -18.78 1.82 15.52
N ASP A 104 -18.88 0.89 16.46
CA ASP A 104 -20.04 0.75 17.35
C ASP A 104 -20.24 2.00 18.21
N TRP A 105 -19.16 2.52 18.81
CA TRP A 105 -19.19 3.74 19.61
C TRP A 105 -19.61 4.98 18.79
N LEU A 106 -19.19 5.04 17.53
CA LEU A 106 -19.59 6.08 16.58
C LEU A 106 -20.99 5.85 15.97
N GLU A 107 -21.74 4.84 16.45
CA GLU A 107 -23.08 4.47 15.95
C GLU A 107 -23.11 3.97 14.48
N TRP A 108 -21.93 3.65 13.93
CA TRP A 108 -21.77 3.16 12.56
C TRP A 108 -21.83 1.63 12.45
N GLY A 109 -21.59 0.90 13.54
CA GLY A 109 -21.35 -0.56 13.51
C GLY A 109 -22.53 -1.43 13.04
N ALA A 110 -23.76 -0.95 13.17
CA ALA A 110 -24.94 -1.65 12.63
C ALA A 110 -25.13 -1.46 11.11
N LEU A 111 -24.41 -0.53 10.49
CA LEU A 111 -24.56 -0.25 9.06
C LEU A 111 -23.62 -1.11 8.22
N PRO A 112 -24.09 -1.64 7.08
CA PRO A 112 -23.25 -2.37 6.14
C PRO A 112 -22.37 -1.38 5.36
N LEU A 113 -21.28 -0.94 6.00
CA LEU A 113 -20.28 -0.08 5.40
C LEU A 113 -19.38 -0.92 4.48
N ASP A 114 -19.11 -0.40 3.28
CA ASP A 114 -18.07 -0.94 2.42
C ASP A 114 -16.69 -0.55 2.97
N LEU A 115 -16.28 -1.22 4.05
CA LEU A 115 -15.01 -1.03 4.74
C LEU A 115 -14.55 -2.40 5.24
N ALA A 116 -13.30 -2.74 4.98
CA ALA A 116 -12.67 -3.95 5.47
C ALA A 116 -11.42 -3.61 6.28
N VAL A 117 -11.22 -4.33 7.37
CA VAL A 117 -10.08 -4.16 8.27
C VAL A 117 -9.23 -5.42 8.21
N LEU A 118 -7.97 -5.29 7.83
CA LEU A 118 -7.04 -6.39 7.64
C LEU A 118 -5.92 -6.28 8.67
N GLY A 119 -5.93 -7.18 9.65
CA GLY A 119 -4.97 -7.19 10.76
C GLY A 119 -3.99 -8.36 10.73
N ALA A 120 -3.54 -8.76 11.92
CA ALA A 120 -2.61 -9.88 12.10
C ALA A 120 -3.03 -11.15 11.36
N GLY A 121 -2.07 -11.74 10.63
CA GLY A 121 -2.27 -12.97 9.84
C GLY A 121 -2.86 -12.74 8.45
N ALA A 122 -3.37 -11.54 8.16
CA ALA A 122 -3.77 -11.17 6.81
C ALA A 122 -2.56 -10.81 5.94
N HIS A 123 -2.79 -10.77 4.63
CA HIS A 123 -1.77 -10.40 3.64
C HIS A 123 -2.38 -9.45 2.62
N MET A 124 -1.63 -8.44 2.21
CA MET A 124 -1.98 -7.60 1.07
C MET A 124 -1.02 -7.82 -0.08
N GLU A 125 -1.49 -7.68 -1.32
CA GLU A 125 -0.59 -7.55 -2.47
C GLU A 125 0.37 -6.39 -2.26
N ALA A 126 1.66 -6.62 -2.46
CA ALA A 126 2.70 -5.63 -2.26
C ALA A 126 2.58 -4.54 -3.34
N PRO A 127 2.28 -3.28 -2.97
CA PRO A 127 2.08 -2.25 -3.97
C PRO A 127 3.34 -1.96 -4.76
N LEU A 128 3.17 -1.63 -6.03
CA LEU A 128 4.26 -1.24 -6.92
C LEU A 128 4.79 0.13 -6.49
N PRO A 129 6.13 0.30 -6.43
CA PRO A 129 6.74 1.58 -6.18
C PRO A 129 6.49 2.55 -7.35
N PRO A 130 6.35 3.85 -7.05
CA PRO A 130 6.15 4.87 -8.08
C PRO A 130 7.35 4.90 -9.04
N GLY A 131 7.07 5.13 -10.33
CA GLY A 131 8.12 5.36 -11.34
C GLY A 131 8.88 4.13 -11.85
N GLN A 132 8.60 2.90 -11.37
CA GLN A 132 9.34 1.71 -11.82
C GLN A 132 8.86 1.09 -13.15
N GLY A 133 7.85 1.67 -13.81
CA GLY A 133 7.35 1.19 -15.11
C GLY A 133 6.76 -0.23 -15.06
N LEU A 134 6.53 -0.78 -13.87
CA LEU A 134 5.94 -2.10 -13.64
C LEU A 134 4.41 -2.08 -13.78
N ALA A 135 3.86 -1.22 -14.63
CA ALA A 135 2.43 -0.96 -14.74
C ALA A 135 1.67 -2.19 -15.25
N VAL A 136 1.37 -3.11 -14.34
CA VAL A 136 0.46 -4.22 -14.55
C VAL A 136 -0.93 -3.69 -14.27
N GLN A 137 -1.82 -3.80 -15.26
CA GLN A 137 -3.21 -3.40 -15.12
C GLN A 137 -3.83 -4.14 -13.93
N GLY A 138 -4.38 -3.38 -12.99
CA GLY A 138 -5.02 -3.93 -11.79
C GLY A 138 -4.06 -4.31 -10.65
N ALA A 139 -2.76 -4.06 -10.75
CA ALA A 139 -1.84 -4.26 -9.61
C ALA A 139 -2.00 -3.17 -8.55
N ALA A 140 -1.66 -3.50 -7.31
CA ALA A 140 -1.62 -2.51 -6.24
C ALA A 140 -0.52 -1.48 -6.51
N VAL A 141 -0.78 -0.20 -6.26
CA VAL A 141 0.21 0.90 -6.46
C VAL A 141 0.27 1.80 -5.23
N TRP A 142 1.46 2.28 -4.88
CA TRP A 142 1.60 3.31 -3.85
C TRP A 142 1.10 4.66 -4.37
N LEU A 143 0.10 5.25 -3.70
CA LEU A 143 -0.31 6.64 -3.88
C LEU A 143 0.57 7.59 -3.04
N ARG A 144 0.89 7.16 -1.82
CA ARG A 144 1.90 7.76 -0.94
C ARG A 144 2.82 6.64 -0.50
N PRO A 145 4.05 6.54 -1.04
CA PRO A 145 4.97 5.49 -0.63
C PRO A 145 5.45 5.73 0.80
N PRO A 146 5.74 4.65 1.56
CA PRO A 146 6.41 4.78 2.86
C PRO A 146 7.82 5.39 2.69
N GLU A 147 8.29 6.10 3.71
CA GLU A 147 9.61 6.72 3.69
C GLU A 147 10.73 5.64 3.64
N PRO A 148 11.74 5.79 2.75
CA PRO A 148 12.88 4.89 2.70
C PRO A 148 13.61 4.79 4.04
N GLY A 149 13.82 3.58 4.55
CA GLY A 149 14.53 3.33 5.80
C GLY A 149 13.88 3.89 7.07
N GLY A 150 12.67 4.48 6.98
CA GLY A 150 11.94 5.03 8.11
C GLY A 150 11.15 3.98 8.89
N GLU A 151 10.97 4.22 10.19
CA GLU A 151 10.00 3.48 11.00
C GLU A 151 8.60 3.89 10.56
N VAL A 152 7.98 3.06 9.72
CA VAL A 152 6.64 3.31 9.19
C VAL A 152 5.65 3.60 10.30
N GLU A 153 5.80 2.94 11.44
CA GLU A 153 4.98 3.07 12.65
C GLU A 153 4.83 4.51 13.13
N ALA A 154 5.88 5.32 13.02
CA ALA A 154 5.88 6.71 13.48
C ALA A 154 4.91 7.61 12.69
N SER A 155 4.53 7.19 11.48
CA SER A 155 3.63 7.93 10.60
C SER A 155 2.22 7.34 10.51
N LEU A 156 1.91 6.29 11.29
CA LEU A 156 0.63 5.60 11.22
C LEU A 156 -0.41 6.18 12.19
N PRO A 157 -1.68 6.33 11.77
CA PRO A 157 -2.76 6.65 12.68
C PRO A 157 -2.88 5.58 13.76
N THR A 158 -3.01 6.01 15.02
CA THR A 158 -3.17 5.16 16.20
C THR A 158 -4.33 5.64 17.07
N LEU A 159 -4.87 4.72 17.90
CA LEU A 159 -5.82 5.04 18.97
C LEU A 159 -5.12 5.40 20.29
N SER A 160 -3.84 5.04 20.46
CA SER A 160 -3.11 5.23 21.72
C SER A 160 -2.27 6.52 21.75
N ALA A 161 -2.48 7.32 22.80
CA ALA A 161 -1.89 8.62 23.08
C ALA A 161 -0.40 8.62 23.50
N LEU A 162 0.37 7.55 23.26
CA LEU A 162 1.75 7.47 23.71
C LEU A 162 2.73 7.99 22.63
N GLY A 163 2.86 9.32 22.56
CA GLY A 163 4.01 9.93 21.90
C GLY A 163 3.76 11.17 21.04
N GLY A 164 3.24 12.25 21.64
CA GLY A 164 3.57 13.63 21.24
C GLY A 164 2.92 14.19 19.98
N GLY A 165 1.87 15.02 20.17
CA GLY A 165 1.48 16.04 19.17
C GLY A 165 -0.02 16.19 18.90
N GLY A 166 -0.81 16.59 19.89
CA GLY A 166 -1.92 17.56 19.70
C GLY A 166 -3.08 17.29 18.72
N GLY A 167 -3.26 16.08 18.20
CA GLY A 167 -4.46 15.67 17.45
C GLY A 167 -5.28 14.67 18.26
N ALA A 168 -6.61 14.80 18.30
CA ALA A 168 -7.50 13.70 18.73
C ALA A 168 -7.10 12.39 18.01
N PRO A 169 -7.42 11.18 18.51
CA PRO A 169 -6.92 9.93 17.91
C PRO A 169 -7.21 9.92 16.41
N ASP A 170 -6.15 10.01 15.61
CA ASP A 170 -6.24 10.20 14.15
C ASP A 170 -7.13 9.13 13.53
N LEU A 171 -7.05 7.90 14.07
CA LEU A 171 -7.87 6.79 13.63
C LEU A 171 -9.38 7.02 13.78
N VAL A 172 -9.85 7.66 14.85
CA VAL A 172 -11.29 7.96 15.03
C VAL A 172 -11.79 8.90 13.94
N ARG A 173 -11.01 9.95 13.61
CA ARG A 173 -11.37 10.92 12.57
C ARG A 173 -11.35 10.29 11.18
N VAL A 174 -10.37 9.42 10.93
CA VAL A 174 -10.29 8.59 9.72
C VAL A 174 -11.54 7.71 9.62
N LEU A 175 -11.87 6.93 10.65
CA LEU A 175 -13.00 6.00 10.66
C LEU A 175 -14.33 6.72 10.48
N ASP A 176 -14.61 7.78 11.23
CA ASP A 176 -15.83 8.56 11.09
C ASP A 176 -15.99 9.13 9.67
N THR A 177 -14.91 9.65 9.11
CA THR A 177 -14.89 10.18 7.74
C THR A 177 -15.16 9.08 6.72
N VAL A 178 -14.45 7.95 6.83
CA VAL A 178 -14.64 6.83 5.92
C VAL A 178 -16.07 6.31 6.02
N ALA A 179 -16.59 6.09 7.22
CA ALA A 179 -17.95 5.62 7.46
C ALA A 179 -18.98 6.55 6.82
N THR A 180 -18.86 7.86 7.06
CA THR A 180 -19.71 8.89 6.46
C THR A 180 -19.68 8.85 4.92
N HIS A 181 -18.49 8.66 4.33
CA HIS A 181 -18.35 8.59 2.87
C HIS A 181 -18.86 7.27 2.29
N CYS A 182 -18.57 6.13 2.91
CA CYS A 182 -19.10 4.82 2.53
C CYS A 182 -20.63 4.81 2.59
N HIS A 183 -21.20 5.40 3.64
CA HIS A 183 -22.65 5.56 3.77
C HIS A 183 -23.24 6.40 2.62
N ARG A 184 -22.64 7.56 2.31
CA ARG A 184 -23.08 8.38 1.17
C ARG A 184 -22.98 7.67 -0.17
N LEU A 185 -21.91 6.93 -0.41
CA LEU A 185 -21.75 6.12 -1.62
C LEU A 185 -22.85 5.09 -1.73
N ARG A 186 -23.16 4.38 -0.64
CA ARG A 186 -24.27 3.43 -0.57
C ARG A 186 -25.61 4.10 -0.89
N LEU A 187 -25.89 5.26 -0.31
CA LEU A 187 -27.13 6.01 -0.59
C LEU A 187 -27.22 6.41 -2.07
N ARG A 188 -26.11 6.81 -2.68
CA ARG A 188 -26.07 7.15 -4.12
C ARG A 188 -26.31 5.95 -5.02
N HIS A 189 -25.74 4.79 -4.69
CA HIS A 189 -25.92 3.56 -5.47
C HIS A 189 -27.30 2.91 -5.25
N GLY A 190 -27.93 3.13 -4.09
CA GLY A 190 -29.29 2.67 -3.80
C GLY A 190 -30.40 3.57 -4.35
N CYS A 191 -30.07 4.77 -4.81
CA CYS A 191 -31.04 5.68 -5.42
C CYS A 191 -31.10 5.42 -6.95
N PRO A 192 -32.24 4.97 -7.50
CA PRO A 192 -32.42 4.95 -8.95
C PRO A 192 -32.21 6.38 -9.47
N ARG A 193 -31.41 6.56 -10.53
CA ARG A 193 -31.34 7.89 -11.18
C ARG A 193 -32.79 8.31 -11.52
N PRO A 194 -33.22 9.53 -11.17
CA PRO A 194 -34.49 10.02 -11.66
C PRO A 194 -34.45 9.94 -13.18
N ALA A 195 -35.39 9.19 -13.77
CA ALA A 195 -35.49 9.08 -15.20
C ALA A 195 -35.74 10.49 -15.74
N VAL A 196 -34.71 11.07 -16.38
CA VAL A 196 -34.86 12.27 -17.18
C VAL A 196 -35.78 11.87 -18.33
N ARG A 197 -37.05 12.27 -18.24
CA ARG A 197 -37.99 12.14 -19.35
C ARG A 197 -37.68 13.25 -20.38
N PRO A 198 -37.58 12.90 -21.67
CA PRO A 198 -37.45 13.89 -22.75
C PRO A 198 -38.72 14.73 -22.92
#